data_AF-A0A368GTD1-F1
#
_entry.id   AF-A0A368GTD1-F1
#
_cell.length_a   1.000
_cell.length_b   1.000
_cell.length_c   1.000
_cell.angle_alpha   90.00
_cell.angle_beta   90.00
_cell.angle_gamma   90.00
#
_symmetry.space_group_name_H-M   'P 1'
#
loop_
_entity.id
_entity.type
_entity.pdbx_description
1 polymer ?
#
loop_
_entity_poly.entity_id
_entity_poly.type
_entity_poly.pdbx_seq_one_letter_code
_entity_poly.pdbx_strand_id
1 'polypeptide(L)'
;MVSGLFYGTMWLPVNYMMVHPEKFPGIPKEPLPYIFSFCCGVLSTTIVVFLIYAIARRNHPWVSAETAIPAFSTGVVYACGMTSFVVAIDKLDAAIAYPICQMAPGLVISSWSVLYYREISGRRNLLFLAAAYSLTVVGVALVTISGEIHIF
;
A
#
# COMPACT_ATOMS: atom_id res chain seq x y z
N MET A 1 6.38 -10.79 9.33
CA MET A 1 5.03 -10.97 9.93
C MET A 1 4.55 -9.72 10.65
N VAL A 2 5.31 -9.14 11.59
CA VAL A 2 4.88 -7.93 12.34
C VAL A 2 4.62 -6.72 11.44
N SER A 3 5.47 -6.44 10.46
CA SER A 3 5.28 -5.35 9.50
C SER A 3 4.00 -5.48 8.67
N GLY A 4 3.61 -6.69 8.28
CA GLY A 4 2.38 -6.94 7.53
C GLY A 4 1.14 -6.66 8.36
N LEU A 5 1.17 -6.94 9.66
CA LEU A 5 0.07 -6.65 10.58
C LEU A 5 -0.15 -5.13 10.70
N PHE A 6 0.92 -4.36 10.87
CA PHE A 6 0.85 -2.89 10.91
C PHE A 6 0.44 -2.28 9.58
N TYR A 7 0.90 -2.85 8.45
CA TYR A 7 0.52 -2.37 7.13
C TYR A 7 -0.98 -2.58 6.87
N GLY A 8 -1.53 -3.73 7.26
CA GLY A 8 -2.96 -4.02 7.14
C GLY A 8 -3.85 -3.17 8.06
N THR A 9 -3.35 -2.78 9.25
CA THR A 9 -4.13 -1.97 10.21
C THR A 9 -3.97 -0.46 10.01
N MET A 10 -3.04 -0.01 9.17
CA MET A 10 -2.69 1.40 8.97
C MET A 10 -3.89 2.29 8.66
N TRP A 11 -4.83 1.81 7.85
CA TRP A 11 -6.03 2.55 7.45
C TRP A 11 -7.29 2.20 8.25
N LEU A 12 -7.22 1.19 9.11
CA LEU A 12 -8.37 0.74 9.89
C LEU A 12 -9.01 1.86 10.74
N PRO A 13 -8.26 2.78 11.36
CA PRO A 13 -8.87 3.89 12.10
C PRO A 13 -9.70 4.82 11.20
N VAL A 14 -9.22 5.11 9.98
CA VAL A 14 -9.94 5.97 9.04
C VAL A 14 -11.21 5.30 8.56
N ASN A 15 -11.13 4.01 8.19
CA ASN A 15 -12.31 3.21 7.87
C ASN A 15 -13.32 3.14 9.03
N TYR A 16 -12.84 3.00 10.27
CA TYR A 16 -13.71 2.94 11.44
C TYR A 16 -14.50 4.24 11.65
N MET A 17 -13.84 5.39 11.49
CA MET A 17 -14.49 6.71 11.58
C MET A 17 -15.51 6.93 10.47
N MET A 18 -15.21 6.48 9.24
CA MET A 18 -16.13 6.60 8.10
C MET A 18 -17.39 5.74 8.26
N VAL A 19 -17.27 4.53 8.83
CA VAL A 19 -18.39 3.60 9.03
C VAL A 19 -19.25 3.96 10.25
N HIS A 20 -18.72 4.72 11.21
CA HIS A 20 -19.45 5.13 12.43
C HIS A 20 -19.67 6.66 12.51
N PRO A 21 -20.39 7.27 11.57
CA PRO A 21 -20.61 8.71 11.55
C PRO A 21 -21.39 9.22 12.78
N GLU A 22 -22.15 8.34 13.44
CA GLU A 22 -22.91 8.68 14.66
C GLU A 22 -22.02 9.00 15.87
N LYS A 23 -20.82 8.41 15.93
CA LYS A 23 -19.84 8.67 16.99
C LYS A 23 -18.97 9.90 16.69
N PHE A 24 -18.96 10.34 15.44
CA PHE A 24 -18.04 11.35 14.93
C PHE A 24 -18.79 12.39 14.07
N PRO A 25 -19.67 13.21 14.68
CA PRO A 25 -20.42 14.23 13.95
C PRO A 25 -19.47 15.31 13.39
N GLY A 26 -19.63 15.65 12.12
CA GLY A 26 -18.87 16.72 11.45
C GLY A 26 -17.58 16.28 10.75
N ILE A 27 -17.26 14.99 10.73
CA ILE A 27 -16.09 14.48 10.01
C ILE A 27 -16.44 14.15 8.55
N PRO A 28 -15.55 14.44 7.57
CA PRO A 28 -15.76 14.03 6.17
C PRO A 28 -16.01 12.53 6.04
N LYS A 29 -17.04 12.19 5.26
CA LYS A 29 -17.40 10.80 4.92
C LYS A 29 -16.53 10.22 3.81
N GLU A 30 -15.88 11.08 3.04
CA GLU A 30 -14.98 10.72 1.95
C GLU A 30 -13.58 10.43 2.52
N PRO A 31 -12.82 9.49 1.92
CA PRO A 31 -11.50 9.13 2.42
C PRO A 31 -10.40 10.11 1.98
N LEU A 32 -10.63 10.91 0.92
CA LEU A 32 -9.65 11.86 0.36
C LEU A 32 -9.13 12.91 1.36
N PRO A 33 -9.98 13.59 2.15
CA PRO A 33 -9.54 14.58 3.14
C PRO A 33 -8.56 14.03 4.19
N TYR A 34 -8.59 12.73 4.45
CA TYR A 34 -7.70 12.10 5.41
C TYR A 34 -6.29 11.87 4.87
N ILE A 35 -6.07 11.90 3.55
CA ILE A 35 -4.75 11.68 2.93
C ILE A 35 -3.74 12.69 3.46
N PHE A 36 -4.11 13.97 3.52
CA PHE A 36 -3.20 15.01 3.97
C PHE A 36 -2.77 14.80 5.42
N SER A 37 -3.73 14.56 6.31
CA SER A 37 -3.48 14.25 7.72
C SER A 37 -2.62 12.99 7.87
N PHE A 38 -2.91 11.96 7.09
CA PHE A 38 -2.14 10.72 7.04
C PHE A 38 -0.69 10.96 6.62
N CYS A 39 -0.45 11.71 5.54
CA CYS A 39 0.90 12.08 5.10
C CYS A 39 1.67 12.90 6.13
N CYS A 40 1.00 13.86 6.81
CA CYS A 40 1.60 14.61 7.91
C CYS A 40 2.00 13.70 9.09
N GLY A 41 1.14 12.73 9.43
CA GLY A 41 1.43 11.73 10.46
C GLY A 41 2.63 10.84 10.11
N VAL A 42 2.70 10.37 8.87
CA VAL A 42 3.85 9.60 8.35
C VAL A 42 5.12 10.43 8.42
N LEU A 43 5.12 11.66 7.89
CA LEU A 43 6.28 12.56 7.93
C LEU A 43 6.76 12.81 9.37
N SER A 44 5.84 13.14 10.27
CA SER A 44 6.16 13.40 11.68
C SER A 44 6.76 12.16 12.35
N THR A 45 6.19 10.98 12.11
CA THR A 45 6.70 9.71 12.64
C THR A 45 8.08 9.39 12.10
N THR A 46 8.31 9.57 10.80
CA THR A 46 9.63 9.38 10.18
C THR A 46 10.67 10.32 10.77
N ILE A 47 10.34 11.60 10.99
CA ILE A 47 11.23 12.56 11.65
C ILE A 47 11.56 12.11 13.07
N VAL A 48 10.57 11.71 13.86
CA VAL A 48 10.79 11.24 15.24
C VAL A 48 11.68 10.01 15.28
N VAL A 49 11.42 9.01 14.42
CA VAL A 49 12.26 7.80 14.32
C VAL A 49 13.69 8.16 13.90
N PHE A 50 13.85 9.09 12.95
CA PHE A 50 15.16 9.56 12.52
C PHE A 50 15.92 10.29 13.63
N LEU A 51 15.23 11.13 14.41
CA LEU A 51 15.81 11.82 15.56
C LEU A 51 16.25 10.84 16.65
N ILE A 52 15.42 9.85 16.98
CA ILE A 52 15.77 8.80 17.94
C ILE A 52 17.00 8.02 17.46
N TYR A 53 17.04 7.67 16.17
CA TYR A 53 18.19 7.01 15.56
C TYR A 53 19.46 7.87 15.63
N ALA A 54 19.37 9.16 15.31
CA ALA A 54 20.49 10.09 15.35
C ALA A 54 21.04 10.27 16.78
N ILE A 55 20.15 10.37 17.78
CA ILE A 55 20.50 10.44 19.20
C ILE A 55 21.19 9.14 19.65
N ALA A 56 20.60 7.97 19.34
CA ALA A 56 21.17 6.66 19.68
C ALA A 56 22.56 6.45 19.07
N ARG A 57 22.80 7.02 17.88
CA ARG A 57 24.08 6.98 17.17
C ARG A 57 25.04 8.12 17.55
N ARG A 58 24.74 8.90 18.60
CA ARG A 58 25.55 10.03 19.09
C ARG A 58 26.01 10.96 17.97
N ASN A 59 25.08 11.36 17.11
CA ASN A 59 25.34 12.27 15.99
C ASN A 59 26.31 11.75 14.90
N HIS A 60 26.58 10.44 14.87
CA HIS A 60 27.19 9.73 13.73
C HIS A 60 26.18 8.76 13.05
N PRO A 61 25.02 9.26 12.56
CA PRO A 61 24.14 8.44 11.75
C PRO A 61 24.83 8.10 10.43
N TRP A 62 24.90 6.81 10.09
CA TRP A 62 25.46 6.38 8.81
C TRP A 62 24.36 6.52 7.75
N VAL A 63 24.30 7.69 7.12
CA VAL A 63 23.40 7.99 6.00
C VAL A 63 24.29 8.35 4.82
N SER A 64 24.39 7.45 3.84
CA SER A 64 25.10 7.78 2.61
C SER A 64 24.31 8.84 1.85
N ALA A 65 24.94 9.97 1.51
CA ALA A 65 24.31 11.02 0.71
C ALA A 65 23.79 10.47 -0.64
N GLU A 66 24.43 9.42 -1.17
CA GLU A 66 24.03 8.73 -2.39
C GLU A 66 22.69 8.00 -2.25
N THR A 67 22.32 7.58 -1.04
CA THR A 67 21.03 6.93 -0.76
C THR A 67 19.88 7.93 -0.50
N ALA A 68 20.20 9.21 -0.27
CA ALA A 68 19.17 10.21 0.04
C ALA A 68 18.27 10.49 -1.16
N ILE A 69 18.85 10.70 -2.35
CA ILE A 69 18.11 10.97 -3.59
C ILE A 69 17.12 9.83 -3.93
N PRO A 70 17.55 8.54 -3.99
CA PRO A 70 16.62 7.46 -4.26
C PRO A 70 15.55 7.33 -3.15
N ALA A 71 15.89 7.58 -1.88
CA ALA A 71 14.89 7.56 -0.79
C ALA A 71 13.81 8.65 -0.94
N PHE A 72 14.17 9.85 -1.40
CA PHE A 72 13.17 10.88 -1.71
C PHE A 72 12.30 10.47 -2.90
N SER A 73 12.90 9.90 -3.94
CA SER A 73 12.16 9.46 -5.14
C SER A 73 11.14 8.37 -4.81
N THR A 74 11.49 7.39 -3.96
CA THR A 74 10.56 6.34 -3.54
C THR A 74 9.45 6.88 -2.65
N GLY A 75 9.73 7.91 -1.85
CA GLY A 75 8.70 8.64 -1.09
C GLY A 75 7.66 9.32 -1.98
N VAL A 76 8.08 9.93 -3.09
CA VAL A 76 7.16 10.54 -4.07
C VAL A 76 6.29 9.47 -4.74
N VAL A 77 6.90 8.38 -5.19
CA VAL A 77 6.16 7.24 -5.79
C VAL A 77 5.16 6.66 -4.79
N TYR A 78 5.55 6.51 -3.52
CA TYR A 78 4.66 6.06 -2.47
C TYR A 78 3.48 7.02 -2.27
N ALA A 79 3.70 8.33 -2.21
CA ALA A 79 2.63 9.31 -2.07
C ALA A 79 1.62 9.26 -3.24
N CYS A 80 2.12 9.12 -4.48
CA CYS A 80 1.27 8.94 -5.66
C CYS A 80 0.45 7.64 -5.59
N GLY A 81 1.08 6.54 -5.16
CA GLY A 81 0.42 5.25 -4.97
C GLY A 81 -0.66 5.31 -3.88
N MET A 82 -0.37 5.94 -2.74
CA MET A 82 -1.32 6.12 -1.65
C MET A 82 -2.51 7.00 -2.06
N THR A 83 -2.28 8.04 -2.85
CA THR A 83 -3.37 8.89 -3.36
C THR A 83 -4.28 8.09 -4.29
N SER A 84 -3.69 7.33 -5.22
CA SER A 84 -4.44 6.45 -6.12
C SER A 84 -5.23 5.38 -5.37
N PHE A 85 -4.64 4.81 -4.31
CA PHE A 85 -5.30 3.83 -3.44
C PHE A 85 -6.54 4.41 -2.76
N VAL A 86 -6.45 5.63 -2.26
CA VAL A 86 -7.58 6.26 -1.57
C VAL A 86 -8.69 6.67 -2.54
N VAL A 87 -8.34 7.11 -3.75
CA VAL A 87 -9.32 7.30 -4.82
C VAL A 87 -10.02 5.98 -5.18
N ALA A 88 -9.31 4.85 -5.17
CA ALA A 88 -9.92 3.55 -5.39
C ALA A 88 -10.91 3.16 -4.27
N ILE A 89 -10.56 3.44 -3.00
CA ILE A 89 -11.49 3.23 -1.86
C ILE A 89 -12.76 4.07 -2.02
N ASP A 90 -12.61 5.34 -2.43
CA ASP A 90 -13.75 6.25 -2.67
C ASP A 90 -14.72 5.72 -3.75
N LYS A 91 -14.20 4.98 -4.74
CA LYS A 91 -15.00 4.47 -5.87
C LYS A 91 -15.54 3.05 -5.71
N LEU A 92 -14.78 2.15 -5.06
CA LEU A 92 -15.09 0.72 -5.01
C LEU A 92 -15.37 0.20 -3.60
N ASP A 93 -15.37 1.04 -2.56
CA ASP A 93 -15.38 0.63 -1.15
C ASP A 93 -14.06 -0.05 -0.71
N ALA A 94 -13.73 0.06 0.58
CA ALA A 94 -12.55 -0.55 1.18
C ALA A 94 -12.57 -2.08 1.08
N ALA A 95 -13.74 -2.73 1.07
CA ALA A 95 -13.80 -4.19 0.98
C ALA A 95 -13.26 -4.76 -0.35
N ILE A 96 -13.39 -3.99 -1.44
CA ILE A 96 -13.02 -4.42 -2.81
C ILE A 96 -11.71 -3.77 -3.23
N ALA A 97 -11.47 -2.49 -2.88
CA ALA A 97 -10.25 -1.78 -3.25
C ALA A 97 -8.98 -2.39 -2.64
N TYR A 98 -9.03 -2.88 -1.40
CA TYR A 98 -7.85 -3.41 -0.70
C TYR A 98 -7.26 -4.67 -1.36
N PRO A 99 -8.05 -5.72 -1.64
CA PRO A 99 -7.55 -6.89 -2.37
C PRO A 99 -6.98 -6.53 -3.74
N ILE A 100 -7.68 -5.69 -4.52
CA ILE A 100 -7.26 -5.32 -5.87
C ILE A 100 -5.92 -4.57 -5.83
N CYS A 101 -5.79 -3.56 -4.95
CA CYS A 101 -4.57 -2.77 -4.82
C CYS A 101 -3.40 -3.53 -4.19
N GLN A 102 -3.63 -4.60 -3.44
CA GLN A 102 -2.56 -5.50 -2.98
C GLN A 102 -2.08 -6.42 -4.11
N MET A 103 -3.00 -6.96 -4.91
CA MET A 103 -2.70 -7.99 -5.91
C MET A 103 -2.10 -7.39 -7.19
N ALA A 104 -2.64 -6.28 -7.70
CA ALA A 104 -2.24 -5.72 -8.99
C ALA A 104 -0.76 -5.27 -9.03
N PRO A 105 -0.24 -4.46 -8.07
CA PRO A 105 1.16 -4.10 -8.05
C PRO A 105 2.06 -5.33 -7.82
N GLY A 106 1.61 -6.29 -7.00
CA GLY A 106 2.34 -7.54 -6.75
C GLY A 106 2.56 -8.34 -8.03
N LEU A 107 1.55 -8.41 -8.91
CA LEU A 107 1.66 -9.05 -10.22
C LEU A 107 2.63 -8.32 -11.15
N VAL A 108 2.57 -6.98 -11.19
CA VAL A 108 3.46 -6.17 -12.04
C VAL A 108 4.92 -6.30 -11.59
N ILE A 109 5.18 -6.18 -10.29
CA ILE A 109 6.53 -6.31 -9.72
C ILE A 109 7.08 -7.71 -9.95
N SER A 110 6.26 -8.73 -9.70
CA SER A 110 6.66 -10.11 -9.93
C SER A 110 6.93 -10.37 -11.42
N SER A 111 6.19 -9.72 -12.32
CA SER A 111 6.34 -9.90 -13.77
C SER A 111 7.65 -9.26 -14.22
N TRP A 112 7.91 -8.06 -13.72
CA TRP A 112 9.16 -7.35 -13.93
C TRP A 112 10.35 -8.15 -13.41
N SER A 113 10.27 -8.74 -12.21
CA SER A 113 11.34 -9.58 -11.64
C SER A 113 11.67 -10.78 -12.53
N VAL A 114 10.64 -11.48 -13.03
CA VAL A 114 10.82 -12.65 -13.88
C VAL A 114 11.36 -12.29 -15.27
N LEU A 115 10.87 -11.22 -15.88
CA LEU A 115 11.24 -10.81 -17.24
C LEU A 115 12.61 -10.13 -17.30
N TYR A 116 12.91 -9.23 -16.36
CA TYR A 116 14.12 -8.41 -16.36
C TYR A 116 15.31 -9.12 -15.71
N TYR A 117 15.13 -9.70 -14.51
CA TYR A 117 16.23 -10.36 -13.80
C TYR A 117 16.42 -11.83 -14.21
N ARG A 118 15.46 -12.43 -14.93
CA ARG A 118 15.48 -13.86 -15.34
C ARG A 118 15.81 -14.81 -14.18
N GLU A 119 15.47 -14.43 -12.95
CA GLU A 119 15.77 -15.20 -11.73
C GLU A 119 15.21 -16.63 -11.81
N ILE A 120 14.15 -16.83 -12.60
CA ILE A 120 13.46 -18.10 -12.74
C ILE A 120 13.68 -18.63 -14.16
N SER A 121 14.76 -19.39 -14.34
CA SER A 121 15.11 -20.01 -15.64
C SER A 121 14.54 -21.42 -15.84
N GLY A 122 13.88 -22.01 -14.83
CA GLY A 122 13.36 -23.38 -14.90
C GLY A 122 11.89 -23.48 -15.37
N ARG A 123 11.60 -24.31 -16.39
CA ARG A 123 10.24 -24.52 -16.94
C ARG A 123 9.18 -24.89 -15.89
N ARG A 124 9.53 -25.71 -14.88
CA ARG A 124 8.61 -26.06 -13.77
C ARG A 124 8.27 -24.86 -12.90
N ASN A 125 9.26 -24.01 -12.61
CA ASN A 125 9.06 -22.86 -11.74
C ASN A 125 8.31 -21.73 -12.48
N LEU A 126 8.50 -21.62 -13.81
CA LEU A 126 7.65 -20.78 -14.66
C LEU A 126 6.19 -21.27 -14.70
N LEU A 127 5.94 -22.59 -14.71
CA LEU A 127 4.58 -23.14 -14.64
C LEU A 127 3.90 -22.86 -13.29
N PHE A 128 4.62 -23.02 -12.17
CA PHE A 128 4.10 -22.65 -10.85
C PHE A 128 3.80 -21.16 -10.75
N LEU A 129 4.69 -20.34 -11.29
CA LEU A 129 4.50 -18.90 -11.35
C LEU A 129 3.28 -18.56 -12.21
N ALA A 130 3.19 -19.09 -13.43
CA ALA A 130 2.02 -18.92 -14.28
C ALA A 130 0.72 -19.32 -13.57
N ALA A 131 0.68 -20.47 -12.88
CA ALA A 131 -0.49 -20.90 -12.12
C ALA A 131 -0.86 -19.93 -10.98
N ALA A 132 0.13 -19.44 -10.24
CA ALA A 132 -0.09 -18.43 -9.19
C ALA A 132 -0.64 -17.12 -9.77
N TYR A 133 -0.16 -16.71 -10.95
CA TYR A 133 -0.69 -15.55 -11.66
C TYR A 133 -2.13 -15.76 -12.11
N SER A 134 -2.45 -16.90 -12.72
CA SER A 134 -3.83 -17.19 -13.14
C SER A 134 -4.76 -17.15 -11.94
N LEU A 135 -4.36 -17.75 -10.82
CA LEU A 135 -5.15 -17.75 -9.59
C LEU A 135 -5.35 -16.33 -9.05
N THR A 136 -4.31 -15.49 -9.09
CA THR A 136 -4.39 -14.09 -8.66
C THR A 136 -5.31 -13.28 -9.57
N VAL A 137 -5.22 -13.45 -10.89
CA VAL A 137 -6.10 -12.78 -11.86
C VAL A 137 -7.55 -13.22 -11.66
N VAL A 138 -7.81 -14.51 -11.46
CA VAL A 138 -9.15 -15.03 -11.14
C VAL A 138 -9.66 -14.44 -9.82
N GLY A 139 -8.82 -14.36 -8.79
CA GLY A 139 -9.18 -13.74 -7.51
C GLY A 139 -9.57 -12.27 -7.66
N VAL A 140 -8.78 -11.48 -8.42
CA VAL A 140 -9.10 -10.08 -8.71
C VAL A 140 -10.41 -9.97 -9.48
N ALA A 141 -10.62 -10.80 -10.51
CA ALA A 141 -11.86 -10.80 -11.29
C ALA A 141 -13.08 -11.13 -10.42
N LEU A 142 -12.98 -12.15 -9.56
CA LEU A 142 -14.07 -12.53 -8.64
C LEU A 142 -14.39 -11.41 -7.64
N VAL A 143 -13.37 -10.78 -7.04
CA VAL A 143 -13.57 -9.65 -6.11
C VAL A 143 -14.22 -8.46 -6.82
N THR A 144 -13.80 -8.17 -8.05
CA THR A 144 -14.37 -7.06 -8.85
C THR A 144 -15.83 -7.34 -9.21
N ILE A 145 -16.14 -8.56 -9.69
CA ILE A 145 -17.52 -8.97 -10.02
C ILE A 145 -18.41 -8.98 -8.78
N SER A 146 -17.88 -9.44 -7.63
CA SER A 146 -18.62 -9.41 -6.37
C SER A 146 -19.00 -7.99 -5.96
N GLY A 147 -18.17 -6.99 -6.27
CA GLY A 147 -18.49 -5.59 -6.05
C GLY A 147 -19.65 -5.09 -6.91
N GLU A 148 -19.63 -5.40 -8.20
CA GLU A 148 -20.70 -5.01 -9.14
C GLU A 148 -22.06 -5.61 -8.74
N ILE A 149 -22.09 -6.88 -8.29
CA ILE A 149 -23.34 -7.55 -7.88
C ILE A 149 -23.97 -6.89 -6.64
N HIS A 150 -23.18 -6.30 -5.75
CA HIS A 150 -23.69 -5.59 -4.56
C HIS A 150 -24.26 -4.19 -4.88
N ILE A 151 -24.03 -3.66 -6.08
CA ILE A 151 -24.51 -2.34 -6.54
C ILE A 151 -25.88 -2.45 -7.25
N PHE A 152 -26.31 -3.66 -7.63
CA PHE A 152 -27.65 -3.95 -8.19
C PHE A 152 -28.63 -4.43 -7.11
#